data_AF-A0A9P9XG56-F1
#
_entry.id   AF-A0A9P9XG56-F1
#
_cell.length_a   1.000
_cell.length_b   1.000
_cell.length_c   1.000
_cell.angle_alpha   90.00
_cell.angle_beta   90.00
_cell.angle_gamma   90.00
#
_symmetry.space_group_name_H-M   'P 1'
#
loop_
_entity.id
_entity.type
_entity.pdbx_description
1 polymer ?
#
loop_
_entity_poly.entity_id
_entity_poly.type
_entity_poly.pdbx_seq_one_letter_code
_entity_poly.pdbx_strand_id
1 'polypeptide(L)'
;MEEPEAGNKRFFVANDHFSNRDIIGIIRKRSAKYRVSLPSKHLPGGELPEDVFSINTQRSVNILGMECRTLEDCIADTVESFAAVESRDT
;
A
#
# COMPACT_ATOMS: atom_id res chain seq x y z
N MET A 1 -24.95 4.75 2.20
CA MET A 1 -25.68 4.93 3.47
C MET A 1 -24.83 4.30 4.55
N GLU A 2 -24.81 4.85 5.76
CA GLU A 2 -24.04 4.26 6.87
C GLU A 2 -24.69 2.95 7.32
N GLU A 3 -23.89 1.95 7.73
CA GLU A 3 -24.41 0.64 8.12
C GLU A 3 -24.75 0.53 9.62
N PRO A 4 -26.02 0.29 10.00
CA PRO A 4 -26.42 0.13 11.40
C PRO A 4 -25.70 -1.03 12.09
N GLU A 5 -25.41 -2.10 11.36
CA GLU A 5 -24.65 -3.25 11.88
C GLU A 5 -23.21 -2.90 12.26
N ALA A 6 -22.69 -1.74 11.85
CA ALA A 6 -21.37 -1.29 12.28
C ALA A 6 -21.31 -0.82 13.74
N GLY A 7 -22.46 -0.57 14.38
CA GLY A 7 -22.55 -0.09 15.76
C GLY A 7 -21.79 -0.95 16.77
N ASN A 8 -21.00 -0.28 17.62
CA ASN A 8 -20.22 -0.87 18.71
C ASN A 8 -19.22 -1.97 18.27
N LYS A 9 -18.70 -1.91 17.03
CA LYS A 9 -17.70 -2.84 16.51
C LYS A 9 -16.38 -2.13 16.18
N ARG A 10 -15.27 -2.84 16.35
CA ARG A 10 -13.97 -2.44 15.83
C ARG A 10 -13.72 -3.16 14.52
N PHE A 11 -13.31 -2.39 13.52
CA PHE A 11 -13.00 -2.85 12.18
C PHE A 11 -11.50 -2.77 11.97
N PHE A 12 -10.90 -3.89 11.58
CA PHE A 12 -9.49 -3.93 11.21
C PHE A 12 -9.41 -3.63 9.71
N VAL A 13 -8.75 -2.52 9.36
CA VAL A 13 -8.61 -2.06 7.98
C VAL A 13 -7.18 -2.35 7.53
N ALA A 14 -7.01 -3.49 6.87
CA ALA A 14 -5.74 -3.95 6.33
C ALA A 14 -6.03 -4.86 5.12
N ASN A 15 -5.14 -4.86 4.13
CA ASN A 15 -5.27 -5.72 2.94
C ASN A 15 -4.24 -6.86 2.97
N ASP A 16 -2.96 -6.52 3.12
CA ASP A 16 -1.87 -7.48 3.20
C ASP A 16 -0.65 -6.86 3.89
N HIS A 17 0.37 -7.69 4.13
CA HIS A 17 1.69 -7.26 4.54
C HIS A 17 2.45 -6.67 3.36
N PHE A 18 3.37 -5.76 3.66
CA PHE A 18 4.28 -5.23 2.67
C PHE A 18 5.58 -4.79 3.32
N SER A 19 6.62 -4.72 2.52
CA SER A 19 7.93 -4.22 2.94
C SER A 19 8.38 -3.02 2.12
N ASN A 20 9.47 -2.38 2.59
CA ASN A 20 10.12 -1.33 1.82
C ASN A 20 10.61 -1.82 0.45
N ARG A 21 10.99 -3.10 0.36
CA ARG A 21 11.38 -3.71 -0.92
C ARG A 21 10.21 -3.79 -1.89
N ASP A 22 9.02 -4.15 -1.43
CA ASP A 22 7.82 -4.18 -2.27
C ASP A 22 7.49 -2.80 -2.81
N ILE A 23 7.50 -1.78 -1.92
CA ILE A 23 7.27 -0.38 -2.29
C ILE A 23 8.27 0.06 -3.36
N ILE A 24 9.58 -0.09 -3.11
CA ILE A 24 10.62 0.30 -4.08
C ILE A 24 10.48 -0.47 -5.40
N GLY A 25 10.10 -1.74 -5.34
CA GLY A 25 9.80 -2.58 -6.50
C GLY A 25 8.68 -2.00 -7.36
N ILE A 26 7.58 -1.60 -6.72
CA ILE A 26 6.42 -0.98 -7.37
C ILE A 26 6.79 0.36 -7.99
N ILE A 27 7.44 1.26 -7.24
CA ILE A 27 7.86 2.58 -7.76
C ILE A 27 8.74 2.41 -8.99
N ARG A 28 9.69 1.46 -8.95
CA ARG A 28 10.57 1.16 -10.10
C ARG A 28 9.80 0.63 -11.31
N LYS A 29 8.79 -0.22 -11.09
CA LYS A 29 7.94 -0.78 -12.16
C LYS A 29 7.11 0.31 -12.81
N ARG A 30 6.47 1.17 -12.02
CA ARG A 30 5.47 2.14 -12.47
C ARG A 30 6.02 3.50 -12.89
N SER A 31 7.13 3.96 -12.28
CA SER A 31 7.72 5.27 -12.59
C SER A 31 9.17 5.14 -13.07
N ALA A 32 9.38 5.41 -14.36
CA ALA A 32 10.73 5.45 -14.94
C ALA A 32 11.58 6.61 -14.40
N LYS A 33 10.94 7.74 -14.05
CA LYS A 33 11.58 8.98 -13.55
C LYS A 33 12.46 8.72 -12.33
N TYR A 34 11.97 7.92 -11.39
CA TYR A 34 12.64 7.73 -10.10
C TYR A 34 13.61 6.54 -10.05
N ARG A 35 13.76 5.76 -11.14
CA ARG A 35 14.54 4.51 -11.12
C ARG A 35 15.99 4.69 -10.68
N VAL A 36 16.62 5.79 -11.09
CA VAL A 36 18.03 6.10 -10.80
C VAL A 36 18.23 6.51 -9.34
N SER A 37 17.22 7.11 -8.73
CA SER A 37 17.26 7.59 -7.34
C SER A 37 16.90 6.52 -6.31
N LEU A 38 16.43 5.34 -6.75
CA LEU A 38 16.03 4.25 -5.86
C LEU A 38 17.21 3.31 -5.54
N PRO A 39 17.24 2.69 -4.35
CA PRO A 39 18.26 1.70 -3.99
C PRO A 39 18.38 0.56 -5.00
N SER A 40 19.60 0.05 -5.24
CA SER A 40 19.83 -1.08 -6.15
C SER A 40 18.94 -2.28 -5.83
N LYS A 41 18.51 -3.02 -6.86
CA LYS A 41 17.74 -4.27 -6.70
C LYS A 41 18.51 -5.36 -5.93
N HIS A 42 19.83 -5.26 -5.89
CA HIS A 42 20.71 -6.23 -5.24
C HIS A 42 21.12 -5.82 -3.82
N LEU A 43 20.61 -4.68 -3.33
CA LEU A 43 20.90 -4.25 -1.97
C LEU A 43 20.16 -5.18 -0.98
N PRO A 44 20.87 -5.82 -0.04
CA PRO A 44 20.22 -6.68 0.96
C PRO A 44 19.36 -5.87 1.93
N GLY A 45 18.35 -6.52 2.53
CA GLY A 45 17.47 -5.91 3.53
C GLY A 45 16.20 -5.25 2.97
N GLY A 46 15.26 -4.99 3.89
CA GLY A 46 13.97 -4.40 3.57
C GLY A 46 12.91 -5.39 3.09
N GLU A 47 13.15 -6.70 3.20
CA GLU A 47 12.13 -7.76 3.14
C GLU A 47 11.30 -7.81 4.43
N LEU A 48 10.15 -8.49 4.37
CA LEU A 48 9.47 -8.95 5.57
C LEU A 48 10.33 -9.99 6.30
N PRO A 49 10.20 -10.13 7.63
CA PRO A 49 10.76 -11.28 8.35
C PRO A 49 10.14 -12.58 7.85
N GLU A 50 10.81 -13.71 8.14
CA GLU A 50 10.31 -15.05 7.76
C GLU A 50 8.93 -15.33 8.36
N ASP A 51 8.72 -14.93 9.62
CA ASP A 51 7.47 -15.09 10.33
C ASP A 51 6.75 -13.75 10.50
N VAL A 52 5.53 -13.67 9.96
CA VAL A 52 4.60 -12.56 10.16
C VAL A 52 3.24 -13.08 10.62
N PHE A 53 2.58 -12.35 11.52
CA PHE A 53 1.24 -12.72 11.99
C PHE A 53 0.21 -12.59 10.87
N SER A 54 -0.77 -13.48 10.82
CA SER A 54 -1.85 -13.40 9.83
C SER A 54 -2.78 -12.21 10.08
N ILE A 55 -3.26 -11.59 9.01
CA ILE A 55 -4.29 -10.55 9.04
C ILE A 55 -5.68 -11.20 8.95
N ASN A 56 -6.59 -10.86 9.86
CA ASN A 56 -8.00 -11.23 9.76
C ASN A 56 -8.88 -9.97 9.69
N THR A 57 -9.39 -9.70 8.50
CA THR A 57 -10.27 -8.56 8.19
C THR A 57 -11.69 -8.98 7.82
N GLN A 58 -12.07 -10.25 8.07
CA GLN A 58 -13.36 -10.82 7.68
C GLN A 58 -14.55 -9.97 8.15
N ARG A 59 -14.47 -9.41 9.36
CA ARG A 59 -15.53 -8.52 9.86
C ARG A 59 -15.70 -7.26 9.00
N SER A 60 -14.59 -6.65 8.60
CA SER A 60 -14.59 -5.43 7.78
C SER A 60 -15.14 -5.73 6.39
N VAL A 61 -14.77 -6.87 5.80
CA VAL A 61 -15.31 -7.30 4.50
C VAL A 61 -16.81 -7.60 4.61
N ASN A 62 -17.22 -8.41 5.58
CA ASN A 62 -18.59 -8.91 5.65
C ASN A 62 -19.62 -7.85 6.03
N ILE A 63 -19.28 -6.93 6.94
CA ILE A 63 -20.23 -5.92 7.44
C ILE A 63 -20.14 -4.63 6.63
N LEU A 64 -18.95 -4.21 6.22
CA LEU A 64 -18.76 -2.94 5.51
C LEU A 64 -18.67 -3.10 4.00
N GLY A 65 -18.69 -4.34 3.47
CA GLY A 65 -18.46 -4.61 2.05
C GLY A 65 -17.08 -4.13 1.58
N MET A 66 -16.09 -4.09 2.48
CA MET A 66 -14.86 -3.37 2.24
C MET A 66 -13.95 -4.12 1.26
N GLU A 67 -13.65 -3.47 0.13
CA GLU A 67 -12.63 -3.88 -0.82
C GLU A 67 -11.45 -2.90 -0.77
N CYS A 68 -10.31 -3.35 -0.23
CA CYS A 68 -9.12 -2.54 -0.22
C CYS A 68 -8.43 -2.56 -1.59
N ARG A 69 -7.93 -1.41 -2.02
CA ARG A 69 -7.06 -1.34 -3.19
C ARG A 69 -5.75 -2.11 -2.95
N THR A 70 -5.14 -2.56 -4.05
CA THR A 70 -3.85 -3.25 -4.00
C THR A 70 -2.75 -2.28 -3.55
N LEU A 71 -1.68 -2.82 -2.94
CA LEU A 71 -0.49 -2.01 -2.63
C LEU A 71 0.07 -1.34 -3.89
N GLU A 72 0.05 -2.05 -5.03
CA GLU A 72 0.57 -1.53 -6.29
C GLU A 72 -0.18 -0.27 -6.74
N ASP A 73 -1.51 -0.28 -6.70
CA ASP A 73 -2.33 0.87 -7.07
C ASP A 73 -2.13 2.03 -6.08
N CYS A 74 -2.13 1.74 -4.77
CA CYS A 74 -1.94 2.77 -3.74
C CYS A 74 -0.59 3.49 -3.86
N ILE A 75 0.49 2.74 -4.12
CA ILE A 75 1.83 3.32 -4.28
C ILE A 75 1.94 4.08 -5.60
N ALA A 76 1.35 3.57 -6.69
CA ALA A 76 1.34 4.27 -7.97
C ALA A 76 0.63 5.63 -7.87
N ASP A 77 -0.61 5.64 -7.36
CA ASP A 77 -1.42 6.85 -7.19
C ASP A 77 -0.70 7.89 -6.30
N THR A 78 -0.06 7.43 -5.22
CA THR A 78 0.66 8.30 -4.28
C THR A 78 1.87 8.96 -4.95
N VAL A 79 2.68 8.19 -5.69
CA VAL A 79 3.86 8.73 -6.39
C VAL A 79 3.46 9.72 -7.48
N GLU A 80 2.39 9.42 -8.23
CA GLU A 80 1.86 10.33 -9.25
C GLU A 80 1.34 11.63 -8.63
N SER A 81 0.67 11.54 -7.48
CA SER A 81 0.22 12.72 -6.74
C SER A 81 1.38 13.65 -6.34
N PHE A 82 2.49 13.10 -5.83
CA PHE A 82 3.66 13.90 -5.48
C PHE A 82 4.35 14.49 -6.71
N ALA A 83 4.50 13.71 -7.78
CA ALA A 83 5.08 14.20 -9.03
C ALA A 83 4.27 15.35 -9.63
N ALA A 84 2.94 15.31 -9.52
CA ALA A 84 2.06 16.36 -10.00
C ALA A 84 2.18 17.66 -9.19
N VAL A 85 2.56 17.60 -7.91
CA VAL A 85 2.87 18.79 -7.10
C VAL A 85 4.24 19.34 -7.46
N GLU A 86 5.26 18.49 -7.58
CA GLU A 86 6.62 18.86 -7.98
C GLU A 86 6.64 19.64 -9.31
N SER A 87 5.81 19.24 -10.28
CA SER A 87 5.70 19.91 -11.59
C SER A 87 4.95 21.26 -11.56
N ARG A 88 4.27 21.61 -10.47
CA ARG A 88 3.56 22.90 -10.32
C ARG A 88 4.44 23.99 -9.72
N ASP A 89 5.48 23.59 -9.00
CA ASP A 89 6.42 24.48 -8.31
C ASP A 89 7.69 24.76 -9.16
N THR A 90 7.74 24.25 -10.39
CA THR A 90 8.80 24.48 -11.39
C THR A 90 8.27 25.19 -12.61
#